data_AF-A0A0K1FG81-F1
#
_entry.id   AF-A0A0K1FG81-F1
#
_cell.length_a   1.000
_cell.length_b   1.000
_cell.length_c   1.000
_cell.angle_alpha   90.00
_cell.angle_beta   90.00
_cell.angle_gamma   90.00
#
_symmetry.space_group_name_H-M   'P 1'
#
loop_
_entity.id
_entity.type
_entity.pdbx_description
1 polymer ?
#
loop_
_entity_poly.entity_id
_entity_poly.type
_entity_poly.pdbx_seq_one_letter_code
_entity_poly.pdbx_strand_id
1 'polypeptide(L)'
;MFGIGAPELVLILIVGLIVFGPGKLPEMGRTLGKGLREFRKASNALTTAINTPDPPPAPPAQNAAAQPQPAAAPTAQQAAPVVAAEPAAPAAQQSAPAPAATSPTTETAAAAVEAHRAEQKAAETKQS
;
A
#
# COMPACT_ATOMS: atom_id res chain seq x y z
N MET A 1 -30.13 -30.65 -9.84
CA MET A 1 -29.84 -30.66 -11.30
C MET A 1 -28.65 -29.76 -11.61
N PHE A 2 -27.47 -30.09 -11.07
CA PHE A 2 -26.15 -29.72 -11.60
C PHE A 2 -25.15 -30.56 -10.80
N GLY A 3 -24.87 -31.77 -11.30
CA GLY A 3 -23.92 -32.69 -10.67
C GLY A 3 -22.49 -32.28 -10.93
N ILE A 4 -22.14 -31.01 -10.68
CA ILE A 4 -20.73 -30.59 -10.68
C ILE A 4 -20.12 -31.16 -9.42
N GLY A 5 -19.45 -32.28 -9.57
CA GLY A 5 -18.57 -32.81 -8.57
C GLY A 5 -17.21 -32.09 -8.61
N ALA A 6 -16.35 -32.51 -7.69
CA ALA A 6 -14.94 -32.15 -7.72
C ALA A 6 -14.27 -32.41 -9.10
N PRO A 7 -14.51 -33.53 -9.82
CA PRO A 7 -13.80 -33.80 -11.07
C PRO A 7 -14.18 -32.82 -12.19
N GLU A 8 -15.45 -32.45 -12.33
CA GLU A 8 -15.88 -31.45 -13.33
C GLU A 8 -15.27 -30.08 -13.05
N LEU A 9 -15.19 -29.69 -11.77
CA LEU A 9 -14.56 -28.43 -11.39
C LEU A 9 -13.05 -28.42 -11.71
N VAL A 10 -12.36 -29.54 -11.47
CA VAL A 10 -10.94 -29.69 -11.81
C VAL A 10 -10.72 -29.60 -13.32
N LEU A 11 -11.59 -30.19 -14.14
CA LEU A 11 -11.49 -30.09 -15.60
C LEU A 11 -11.59 -28.63 -16.07
N ILE A 12 -12.56 -27.88 -15.55
CA ILE A 12 -12.71 -26.45 -15.84
C ILE A 12 -11.48 -25.67 -15.37
N LEU A 13 -10.95 -26.01 -14.19
CA LEU A 13 -9.74 -25.40 -13.66
C LEU A 13 -8.54 -25.63 -14.60
N ILE A 14 -8.36 -26.84 -15.14
CA ILE A 14 -7.27 -27.15 -16.07
C ILE A 14 -7.39 -26.31 -17.34
N VAL A 15 -8.58 -26.20 -17.93
CA VAL A 15 -8.80 -25.34 -19.11
C VAL A 15 -8.50 -23.87 -18.78
N GLY A 16 -8.99 -23.38 -17.64
CA GLY A 16 -8.68 -22.02 -17.17
C GLY A 16 -7.19 -21.80 -16.89
N LEU A 17 -6.49 -22.81 -16.36
CA LEU A 17 -5.05 -22.79 -16.10
C LEU A 17 -4.24 -22.77 -17.39
N ILE A 18 -4.72 -23.36 -18.48
CA ILE A 18 -4.07 -23.27 -19.80
C ILE A 18 -4.24 -21.86 -20.38
N VAL A 19 -5.44 -21.29 -20.27
CA VAL A 19 -5.74 -19.94 -20.80
C VAL A 19 -5.02 -18.84 -20.00
N PHE A 20 -5.12 -18.89 -18.67
CA PHE A 20 -4.59 -17.85 -17.78
C PHE A 20 -3.19 -18.18 -17.24
N GLY A 21 -2.82 -19.45 -17.12
CA GLY A 21 -1.56 -19.91 -16.54
C GLY A 21 -1.67 -20.27 -15.03
N PRO A 22 -0.93 -21.29 -14.55
CA PRO A 22 -0.91 -21.69 -13.14
C PRO A 22 -0.35 -20.63 -12.18
N GLY A 23 0.45 -19.68 -12.68
CA GLY A 23 0.93 -18.57 -11.87
C GLY A 23 -0.07 -17.43 -11.72
N LYS A 24 -0.94 -17.20 -12.72
CA LYS A 24 -1.80 -16.00 -12.75
C LYS A 24 -3.04 -16.12 -11.88
N LEU A 25 -3.65 -17.30 -11.80
CA LEU A 25 -4.77 -17.54 -10.88
C LEU A 25 -4.44 -17.25 -9.40
N PRO A 26 -3.35 -17.77 -8.80
CA PRO A 26 -3.00 -17.46 -7.42
C PRO A 26 -2.54 -16.00 -7.25
N GLU A 27 -1.90 -15.41 -8.25
CA GLU A 27 -1.50 -14.00 -8.23
C GLU A 27 -2.73 -13.07 -8.21
N MET A 28 -3.71 -13.28 -9.09
CA MET A 28 -4.98 -12.55 -9.09
C MET A 28 -5.79 -12.82 -7.80
N GLY A 29 -5.83 -14.06 -7.34
CA GLY A 29 -6.50 -14.42 -6.08
C GLY A 29 -5.91 -13.74 -4.85
N ARG A 30 -4.58 -13.55 -4.79
CA ARG A 30 -3.92 -12.80 -3.71
C ARG A 30 -4.31 -11.32 -3.73
N THR A 31 -4.36 -10.70 -4.90
CA THR A 31 -4.75 -9.28 -5.04
C THR A 31 -6.22 -9.06 -4.70
N LEU A 32 -7.11 -9.88 -5.27
CA LEU A 32 -8.54 -9.86 -4.96
C LEU A 32 -8.81 -10.19 -3.48
N GLY A 33 -8.07 -11.13 -2.91
CA GLY A 33 -8.20 -11.52 -1.51
C GLY A 33 -7.84 -10.40 -0.54
N LYS A 34 -6.79 -9.61 -0.82
CA LYS A 34 -6.46 -8.41 -0.05
C LYS A 34 -7.59 -7.37 -0.12
N GLY A 35 -8.08 -7.08 -1.33
CA GLY A 35 -9.19 -6.15 -1.53
C GLY A 35 -10.48 -6.58 -0.82
N LEU A 36 -10.84 -7.86 -0.93
CA LEU A 36 -12.01 -8.41 -0.27
C LEU A 36 -11.88 -8.39 1.26
N ARG A 37 -10.66 -8.58 1.80
CA ARG A 37 -10.41 -8.51 3.23
C ARG A 37 -10.55 -7.10 3.79
N GLU A 38 -10.02 -6.09 3.08
CA GLU A 38 -10.24 -4.68 3.44
C GLU A 38 -11.71 -4.28 3.28
N PHE A 39 -12.37 -4.72 2.21
CA PHE A 39 -13.80 -4.51 2.02
C PHE A 39 -14.61 -5.08 3.17
N ARG A 40 -14.38 -6.35 3.55
CA ARG A 40 -15.06 -6.97 4.71
C ARG A 40 -14.80 -6.21 6.00
N LYS A 41 -13.58 -5.71 6.22
CA LYS A 41 -13.24 -4.92 7.41
C LYS A 41 -14.00 -3.59 7.44
N ALA A 42 -14.06 -2.88 6.31
CA ALA A 42 -14.81 -1.63 6.18
C ALA A 42 -16.32 -1.86 6.32
N SER A 43 -16.86 -2.90 5.69
CA SER A 43 -18.27 -3.30 5.83
C SER A 43 -18.62 -3.62 7.28
N ASN A 44 -17.78 -4.40 7.97
CA ASN A 44 -18.00 -4.72 9.37
C ASN A 44 -17.92 -3.47 10.27
N ALA A 45 -16.96 -2.58 10.04
CA ALA A 45 -16.85 -1.32 10.79
C ALA A 45 -18.10 -0.44 10.61
N LEU A 46 -18.62 -0.35 9.38
CA LEU A 46 -19.84 0.39 9.08
C LEU A 46 -21.06 -0.26 9.76
N THR A 47 -21.20 -1.59 9.66
CA THR A 47 -22.26 -2.32 10.35
C THR A 47 -22.20 -2.11 11.86
N THR A 48 -21.01 -2.15 12.47
CA THR A 48 -20.83 -1.87 13.90
C THR A 48 -21.19 -0.43 14.24
N ALA A 49 -20.77 0.56 13.44
CA ALA A 49 -21.08 1.97 13.69
C ALA A 49 -22.59 2.27 13.58
N ILE A 50 -23.30 1.58 12.69
CA ILE A 50 -24.76 1.74 12.54
C ILE A 50 -25.53 1.03 13.66
N ASN A 51 -25.06 -0.13 14.12
CA ASN A 51 -25.76 -0.93 15.14
C ASN A 51 -25.33 -0.65 16.58
N THR A 52 -24.29 0.17 16.79
CA THR A 52 -23.85 0.57 18.13
C THR A 52 -24.30 2.01 18.38
N PRO A 53 -25.31 2.25 19.25
CA PRO A 53 -25.56 3.59 19.73
C PRO A 53 -24.34 4.10 20.51
N ASP A 54 -23.98 5.37 20.27
CA ASP A 54 -22.80 6.06 20.80
C ASP A 54 -22.53 5.70 22.27
N PRO A 55 -21.46 4.93 22.58
CA PRO A 55 -21.07 4.75 23.96
C PRO A 55 -20.54 6.07 24.50
N PRO A 56 -20.98 6.52 25.70
CA PRO A 56 -20.47 7.75 26.29
C PRO A 56 -18.94 7.71 26.38
N PRO A 57 -18.25 8.84 26.15
CA PRO A 57 -16.80 8.88 26.07
C PRO A 57 -16.21 8.33 27.37
N ALA A 58 -15.45 7.23 27.26
CA ALA A 58 -14.74 6.66 28.39
C ALA A 58 -13.67 7.68 28.87
N PRO A 59 -13.54 7.93 30.18
CA PRO A 59 -12.45 8.75 30.69
C PRO A 59 -11.10 8.14 30.30
N PRO A 60 -10.07 8.97 30.03
CA PRO A 60 -8.76 8.49 29.63
C PRO A 60 -8.23 7.50 30.67
N ALA A 61 -8.01 6.26 30.25
CA ALA A 61 -7.36 5.25 31.07
C ALA A 61 -5.98 5.79 31.47
N GLN A 62 -5.84 6.05 32.76
CA GLN A 62 -4.63 6.43 33.44
C GLN A 62 -3.52 5.42 33.14
N ASN A 63 -2.51 5.85 32.38
CA ASN A 63 -1.16 5.29 32.46
C ASN A 63 -0.50 5.68 33.80
N ALA A 64 -1.16 5.41 34.93
CA ALA A 64 -0.68 5.73 36.28
C ALA A 64 -0.84 4.53 37.23
N ALA A 65 -0.02 3.51 37.00
CA ALA A 65 0.47 2.56 38.00
C ALA A 65 1.65 1.82 37.34
N ALA A 66 2.85 2.42 37.25
CA ALA A 66 3.84 2.27 38.31
C ALA A 66 3.78 0.86 38.93
N GLN A 67 4.24 -0.14 38.19
CA GLN A 67 4.69 -1.39 38.83
C GLN A 67 5.95 -1.04 39.64
N PRO A 68 5.96 -1.22 40.97
CA PRO A 68 7.19 -1.22 41.73
C PRO A 68 7.92 -2.50 41.35
N GLN A 69 8.94 -2.40 40.51
CA GLN A 69 9.87 -3.48 40.26
C GLN A 69 10.78 -3.58 41.49
N PRO A 70 10.68 -4.63 42.33
CA PRO A 70 11.51 -4.75 43.50
C PRO A 70 12.96 -4.95 43.05
N ALA A 71 13.82 -4.01 43.46
CA ALA A 71 15.25 -4.17 43.38
C ALA A 71 15.68 -5.40 44.19
N ALA A 72 16.11 -6.45 43.50
CA ALA A 72 16.92 -7.53 44.06
C ALA A 72 18.11 -7.78 43.12
N ALA A 73 19.15 -6.98 43.38
CA ALA A 73 20.59 -7.19 43.23
C ALA A 73 21.20 -7.78 41.92
N PRO A 74 22.30 -7.16 41.44
CA PRO A 74 23.10 -7.64 40.32
C PRO A 74 24.06 -8.74 40.77
N THR A 75 24.11 -9.86 40.06
CA THR A 75 25.27 -10.76 40.09
C THR A 75 25.97 -10.67 38.74
N ALA A 76 27.12 -10.01 38.78
CA ALA A 76 28.10 -9.97 37.71
C ALA A 76 28.62 -11.38 37.41
N GLN A 77 28.70 -11.73 36.12
CA GLN A 77 29.67 -12.64 35.46
C GLN A 77 29.01 -13.07 34.13
N GLN A 78 29.44 -12.62 32.96
CA GLN A 78 30.81 -12.71 32.46
C GLN A 78 31.22 -11.45 31.67
N ALA A 79 32.21 -10.73 32.18
CA ALA A 79 33.34 -10.30 31.35
C ALA A 79 34.09 -11.59 30.93
N ALA A 80 34.71 -11.70 29.76
CA ALA A 80 35.73 -10.79 29.29
C ALA A 80 36.05 -11.02 27.80
N PRO A 81 36.80 -10.08 27.19
CA PRO A 81 36.84 -9.76 25.78
C PRO A 81 38.06 -10.36 25.07
N VAL A 82 38.04 -10.41 23.73
CA VAL A 82 39.25 -10.26 22.91
C VAL A 82 38.83 -9.74 21.52
N VAL A 83 39.15 -8.49 21.20
CA VAL A 83 40.26 -8.08 20.29
C VAL A 83 39.81 -8.25 18.82
N ALA A 84 39.32 -7.20 18.16
CA ALA A 84 40.05 -6.06 17.57
C ALA A 84 40.34 -6.27 16.09
N ALA A 85 40.30 -5.14 15.38
CA ALA A 85 40.83 -4.85 14.04
C ALA A 85 40.08 -5.52 12.87
N GLU A 86 39.29 -4.81 12.03
CA GLU A 86 39.66 -3.67 11.16
C GLU A 86 40.68 -4.08 10.05
N PRO A 87 40.82 -3.34 8.95
CA PRO A 87 39.97 -3.22 7.75
C PRO A 87 40.71 -3.71 6.49
N ALA A 88 39.99 -3.95 5.39
CA ALA A 88 40.60 -3.93 4.06
C ALA A 88 39.56 -3.55 2.99
N ALA A 89 39.41 -2.23 2.79
CA ALA A 89 39.12 -1.69 1.46
C ALA A 89 40.43 -1.80 0.63
N PRO A 90 40.41 -1.84 -0.72
CA PRO A 90 40.17 -0.60 -1.48
C PRO A 90 39.54 -0.77 -2.89
N ALA A 91 39.21 0.39 -3.48
CA ALA A 91 38.94 0.65 -4.90
C ALA A 91 37.63 0.09 -5.49
N ALA A 92 36.73 0.90 -6.06
CA ALA A 92 37.01 1.95 -7.01
C ALA A 92 36.16 3.22 -6.78
N GLN A 93 36.84 4.35 -6.89
CA GLN A 93 36.28 5.68 -6.98
C GLN A 93 35.88 6.00 -8.43
N GLN A 94 34.94 6.93 -8.55
CA GLN A 94 34.98 8.03 -9.53
C GLN A 94 34.47 7.78 -10.95
N SER A 95 33.25 8.26 -11.20
CA SER A 95 32.91 9.02 -12.41
C SER A 95 31.70 9.92 -12.13
N ALA A 96 31.98 11.16 -11.72
CA ALA A 96 31.23 12.36 -12.07
C ALA A 96 32.29 13.34 -12.60
N PRO A 97 32.06 14.09 -13.69
CA PRO A 97 31.13 15.24 -13.70
C PRO A 97 30.29 15.27 -15.00
N ALA A 98 29.24 16.06 -15.18
CA ALA A 98 29.26 17.51 -15.18
C ALA A 98 27.85 18.13 -15.14
N PRO A 99 27.73 19.36 -14.62
CA PRO A 99 26.54 20.19 -14.64
C PRO A 99 26.54 21.13 -15.86
N ALA A 100 25.39 21.32 -16.49
CA ALA A 100 25.01 22.49 -17.29
C ALA A 100 23.51 22.33 -17.59
N ALA A 101 22.63 23.09 -16.94
CA ALA A 101 22.13 24.36 -17.50
C ALA A 101 21.66 24.19 -18.95
N THR A 102 20.35 24.10 -19.16
CA THR A 102 19.50 25.18 -19.72
C THR A 102 18.10 24.66 -20.01
N SER A 103 17.12 25.34 -19.41
CA SER A 103 15.66 25.38 -19.68
C SER A 103 15.36 25.78 -21.15
N PRO A 104 14.11 26.00 -21.61
CA PRO A 104 12.78 25.89 -21.01
C PRO A 104 11.88 24.94 -21.85
N THR A 105 10.62 24.67 -21.53
CA THR A 105 9.54 25.43 -22.16
C THR A 105 8.22 24.92 -21.58
N THR A 106 7.65 25.76 -20.73
CA THR A 106 6.23 25.83 -20.45
C THR A 106 5.50 26.20 -21.74
N GLU A 107 5.24 25.24 -22.63
CA GLU A 107 4.42 25.44 -23.84
C GLU A 107 3.66 24.14 -24.18
N THR A 108 2.97 23.58 -23.21
CA THR A 108 1.87 22.63 -23.48
C THR A 108 0.67 22.89 -22.58
N ALA A 109 0.73 23.93 -21.74
CA ALA A 109 -0.41 24.41 -20.95
C ALA A 109 -1.19 25.56 -21.62
N ALA A 110 -0.68 26.18 -22.69
CA ALA A 110 -1.37 27.27 -23.41
C ALA A 110 -2.19 26.80 -24.63
N ALA A 111 -1.86 25.67 -25.25
CA ALA A 111 -2.57 25.18 -26.45
C ALA A 111 -3.88 24.43 -26.16
N ALA A 112 -4.13 24.02 -24.91
CA ALA A 112 -5.38 23.34 -24.52
C ALA A 112 -6.51 24.30 -24.10
N VAL A 113 -6.20 25.59 -23.87
CA VAL A 113 -7.20 26.58 -23.42
C VAL A 113 -7.83 27.34 -24.61
N GLU A 114 -7.17 27.36 -25.78
CA GLU A 114 -7.70 27.98 -27.00
C GLU A 114 -8.75 27.08 -27.71
N ALA A 115 -8.63 25.75 -27.59
CA ALA A 115 -9.58 24.81 -28.21
C ALA A 115 -10.96 24.78 -27.52
N HIS A 116 -11.04 25.11 -26.23
CA HIS A 116 -12.32 25.15 -25.50
C HIS A 116 -13.07 26.50 -25.58
N ARG A 117 -12.41 27.57 -26.03
CA ARG A 117 -13.03 28.90 -26.18
C ARG A 117 -13.80 29.06 -27.50
N ALA A 118 -13.52 28.21 -28.49
CA ALA A 118 -14.21 28.25 -29.78
C ALA A 118 -15.61 27.59 -29.76
N GLU A 119 -15.90 26.66 -28.84
CA GLU A 119 -17.23 26.03 -28.76
C GLU A 119 -18.28 26.86 -28.01
N GLN A 120 -17.88 27.70 -27.05
CA GLN A 120 -18.88 28.48 -26.29
C GLN A 120 -19.45 29.67 -27.05
N LYS A 121 -18.81 30.13 -28.14
CA LYS A 121 -19.33 31.24 -28.96
C LYS A 121 -20.32 30.81 -30.04
N ALA A 122 -20.52 29.52 -30.26
CA ALA A 122 -21.53 29.01 -31.21
C ALA A 122 -22.92 28.85 -30.57
N ALA A 123 -23.01 28.81 -29.24
CA ALA A 123 -24.28 28.61 -28.53
C ALA A 123 -25.09 29.90 -28.30
N GLU A 124 -24.48 31.09 -28.43
CA GLU A 124 -25.17 32.37 -28.13
C GLU A 124 -25.74 33.11 -29.36
N THR A 125 -25.44 32.68 -30.59
CA THR A 125 -25.97 33.29 -31.84
C THR A 125 -27.18 32.53 -32.40
N LYS A 126 -28.04 31.99 -31.53
CA LYS A 126 -29.32 31.41 -31.94
C LYS A 126 -30.52 31.86 -31.09
N GLN A 127 -30.34 32.91 -30.29
CA GLN A 127 -31.40 33.49 -29.46
C GLN A 127 -31.45 35.02 -29.48
N SER A 128 -31.13 35.63 -30.64
CA SER A 128 -31.52 37.01 -30.95
C SER A 128 -32.03 37.12 -32.38
#